data_AF-D8FFF1-F1
#
_entry.id   AF-D8FFF1-F1
#
_cell.length_a   1.000
_cell.length_b   1.000
_cell.length_c   1.000
_cell.angle_alpha   90.00
_cell.angle_beta   90.00
_cell.angle_gamma   90.00
#
_symmetry.space_group_name_H-M   'P 1'
#
loop_
_entity.id
_entity.type
_entity.pdbx_description
1 polymer ?
#
loop_
_entity_poly.entity_id
_entity_poly.type
_entity_poly.pdbx_seq_one_letter_code
_entity_poly.pdbx_strand_id
1 'polypeptide(L)'
;MKCIITIDSYGNYRDLLKYILSVNLKRVKVLLAERTANHHSNFREFDGKLKTSDINIDILSEVEIDFLIKILEHTSLWGKYGRLPPIKKKNLIRAKCKNQLSNVLVDILNSKHIKNEISKLLSKAFSDETAKLNIFIACLLDSMDIRPTLSLISDLSGNDSALANFSSVSDVRHLFTLNIFNNSVETKSSIYSLHLLNEHFEPKYIVDNCLILLKMLDKKYIKKNLDQIRNDIRINLFRFNYIEGILPRQSKTGMLVKYYEEIKNELPFHITNPQYWLQYAMAHIALNNYDKAYRYLQTAYDKAENKYFYDVHKVNNQKARLNLKIGTLASTEVKEAMNLFIEADNMLSKHENDVYKFKVINKYYDFYESKKFTLNPSQRSRIKQACVNKLNDLEHLRRVDTNNFKQEIIYQDCDLNLRAIITSIEGN
;
A
#
# COMPACT_ATOMS: atom_id res chain seq x y z
N MET A 1 -25.07 10.74 -30.51
CA MET A 1 -23.93 11.16 -29.68
C MET A 1 -23.77 10.16 -28.54
N LYS A 2 -22.57 9.58 -28.36
CA LYS A 2 -22.24 8.76 -27.18
C LYS A 2 -21.71 9.71 -26.12
N CYS A 3 -22.37 9.81 -24.97
CA CYS A 3 -21.88 10.58 -23.84
C CYS A 3 -20.87 9.72 -23.07
N ILE A 4 -19.74 10.31 -22.66
CA ILE A 4 -18.76 9.64 -21.80
C ILE A 4 -18.79 10.34 -20.46
N ILE A 5 -19.08 9.59 -19.40
CA ILE A 5 -19.01 10.06 -18.02
C ILE A 5 -17.70 9.53 -17.44
N THR A 6 -16.82 10.44 -17.02
CA THR A 6 -15.58 10.08 -16.33
C THR A 6 -15.80 10.25 -14.83
N ILE A 7 -15.53 9.20 -14.05
CA ILE A 7 -15.62 9.22 -12.59
C ILE A 7 -14.24 8.83 -12.05
N ASP A 8 -13.54 9.82 -11.50
CA ASP A 8 -12.28 9.63 -10.80
C ASP A 8 -12.52 9.24 -9.33
N SER A 9 -11.67 8.37 -8.79
CA SER A 9 -11.86 7.65 -7.52
C SER A 9 -13.29 7.13 -7.35
N TYR A 10 -13.77 6.32 -8.29
CA TYR A 10 -15.18 5.89 -8.33
C TYR A 10 -15.64 5.13 -7.07
N GLY A 11 -14.71 4.57 -6.28
CA GLY A 11 -15.00 3.95 -4.99
C GLY A 11 -15.67 4.91 -4.00
N ASN A 12 -15.40 6.20 -4.12
CA ASN A 12 -16.05 7.26 -3.34
C ASN A 12 -17.45 7.63 -3.87
N TYR A 13 -17.80 7.19 -5.08
CA TYR A 13 -19.05 7.51 -5.77
C TYR A 13 -19.83 6.25 -6.19
N ARG A 14 -19.74 5.17 -5.40
CA ARG A 14 -20.41 3.89 -5.71
C ARG A 14 -21.91 4.01 -5.90
N ASP A 15 -22.59 4.83 -5.11
CA ASP A 15 -24.04 4.99 -5.22
C ASP A 15 -24.45 5.75 -6.50
N LEU A 16 -23.62 6.70 -6.95
CA LEU A 16 -23.78 7.32 -8.27
C LEU A 16 -23.61 6.27 -9.38
N LEU A 17 -22.60 5.39 -9.28
CA LEU A 17 -22.40 4.33 -10.26
C LEU A 17 -23.58 3.35 -10.28
N LYS A 18 -24.12 2.95 -9.12
CA LYS A 18 -25.34 2.12 -9.02
C LYS A 18 -26.53 2.78 -9.70
N TYR A 19 -26.71 4.09 -9.48
CA TYR A 19 -27.77 4.85 -10.12
C TYR A 19 -27.61 4.90 -11.65
N ILE A 20 -26.40 5.16 -12.14
CA ILE A 20 -26.14 5.15 -13.59
C ILE A 20 -26.49 3.78 -14.22
N LEU A 21 -26.16 2.70 -13.51
CA LEU A 21 -26.47 1.33 -13.96
C LEU A 21 -27.97 1.03 -13.95
N SER A 22 -28.71 1.50 -12.94
CA SER A 22 -30.16 1.23 -12.84
C SER A 22 -30.97 1.94 -13.93
N VAL A 23 -30.51 3.10 -14.41
CA VAL A 23 -31.17 3.85 -15.48
C VAL A 23 -30.93 3.23 -16.87
N ASN A 24 -29.92 2.35 -17.01
CA ASN A 24 -29.60 1.62 -18.24
C ASN A 24 -29.53 2.51 -19.51
N LEU A 25 -28.75 3.59 -19.42
CA LEU A 25 -28.62 4.57 -20.50
C LEU A 25 -27.84 3.98 -21.69
N LYS A 26 -28.55 3.51 -22.72
CA LYS A 26 -28.00 2.87 -23.93
C LYS A 26 -26.94 3.68 -24.71
N ARG A 27 -26.80 4.98 -24.46
CA ARG A 27 -25.87 5.89 -25.15
C ARG A 27 -24.80 6.50 -24.24
N VAL A 28 -24.65 5.99 -23.02
CA VAL A 28 -23.62 6.43 -22.07
C VAL A 28 -22.54 5.37 -21.96
N LYS A 29 -21.28 5.79 -22.04
CA LYS A 29 -20.13 5.00 -21.59
C LYS A 29 -19.59 5.62 -20.32
N VAL A 30 -19.10 4.79 -19.41
CA VAL A 30 -18.48 5.25 -18.18
C VAL A 30 -16.99 4.93 -18.23
N LEU A 31 -16.15 5.91 -17.93
CA LEU A 31 -14.72 5.76 -17.71
C LEU A 31 -14.48 5.89 -16.20
N LEU A 32 -14.07 4.80 -15.57
CA LEU A 32 -13.85 4.72 -14.13
C LEU A 32 -12.34 4.72 -13.85
N ALA A 33 -11.89 5.61 -12.97
CA ALA A 33 -10.53 5.61 -12.46
C ALA A 33 -10.54 5.35 -10.95
N GLU A 34 -9.59 4.54 -10.47
CA GLU A 34 -9.45 4.17 -9.06
C GLU A 34 -8.07 3.59 -8.79
N ARG A 35 -7.60 3.70 -7.54
CA ARG A 35 -6.37 3.02 -7.10
C ARG A 35 -6.58 1.51 -7.14
N THR A 36 -5.59 0.76 -7.59
CA THR A 36 -5.66 -0.70 -7.76
C THR A 36 -6.24 -1.43 -6.54
N ALA A 37 -5.79 -1.09 -5.32
CA ALA A 37 -6.29 -1.73 -4.10
C ALA A 37 -7.79 -1.45 -3.83
N ASN A 38 -8.25 -0.23 -4.11
CA ASN A 38 -9.65 0.17 -3.95
C ASN A 38 -10.51 -0.45 -5.06
N HIS A 39 -9.98 -0.53 -6.28
CA HIS A 39 -10.67 -1.19 -7.40
C HIS A 39 -10.97 -2.65 -7.06
N HIS A 40 -9.96 -3.41 -6.61
CA HIS A 40 -10.12 -4.81 -6.20
C HIS A 40 -11.17 -5.02 -5.10
N SER A 41 -11.25 -4.10 -4.13
CA SER A 41 -12.23 -4.21 -3.06
C SER A 41 -13.64 -3.82 -3.49
N ASN A 42 -13.76 -2.73 -4.27
CA ASN A 42 -15.04 -2.10 -4.57
C ASN A 42 -15.72 -2.71 -5.80
N PHE A 43 -14.96 -3.23 -6.75
CA PHE A 43 -15.51 -3.73 -8.01
C PHE A 43 -16.35 -5.00 -7.83
N ARG A 44 -16.09 -5.81 -6.80
CA ARG A 44 -16.87 -7.03 -6.48
C ARG A 44 -18.37 -6.78 -6.40
N GLU A 45 -18.80 -5.59 -5.99
CA GLU A 45 -20.21 -5.20 -5.89
C GLU A 45 -20.91 -5.07 -7.27
N PHE A 46 -20.10 -4.87 -8.32
CA PHE A 46 -20.53 -4.66 -9.70
C PHE A 46 -20.24 -5.85 -10.61
N ASP A 47 -19.72 -6.94 -10.06
CA ASP A 47 -19.42 -8.15 -10.81
C ASP A 47 -20.68 -8.72 -11.48
N GLY A 48 -20.55 -9.15 -12.73
CA GLY A 48 -21.67 -9.55 -13.58
C GLY A 48 -22.64 -8.43 -14.03
N LYS A 49 -22.55 -7.22 -13.46
CA LYS A 49 -23.39 -6.06 -13.83
C LYS A 49 -22.70 -5.12 -14.81
N LEU A 50 -21.37 -5.03 -14.71
CA LEU A 50 -20.52 -4.22 -15.57
C LEU A 50 -19.59 -5.11 -16.39
N LYS A 51 -19.58 -4.92 -17.71
CA LYS A 51 -18.53 -5.46 -18.57
C LYS A 51 -17.43 -4.42 -18.68
N THR A 52 -16.30 -4.65 -18.03
CA THR A 52 -15.15 -3.73 -18.05
C THR A 52 -14.03 -4.20 -18.96
N SER A 53 -13.20 -3.24 -19.35
CA SER A 53 -11.90 -3.48 -19.96
C SER A 53 -10.92 -2.64 -19.17
N ASP A 54 -10.34 -3.26 -18.16
CA ASP A 54 -9.50 -2.56 -17.20
C ASP A 54 -8.13 -2.31 -17.83
N ILE A 55 -7.57 -1.11 -17.60
CA ILE A 55 -6.24 -0.72 -18.08
C ILE A 55 -5.44 -0.21 -16.90
N ASN A 56 -4.30 -0.85 -16.61
CA ASN A 56 -3.35 -0.36 -15.62
C ASN A 56 -2.46 0.71 -16.27
N ILE A 57 -2.61 1.97 -15.84
CA ILE A 57 -1.86 3.11 -16.36
C ILE A 57 -0.48 3.28 -15.71
N ASP A 58 -0.19 2.54 -14.63
CA ASP A 58 1.07 2.61 -13.92
C ASP A 58 2.13 1.69 -14.54
N ILE A 59 1.72 0.53 -15.07
CA ILE A 59 2.64 -0.43 -15.72
C ILE A 59 2.87 -0.02 -17.17
N LEU A 60 4.09 0.38 -17.48
CA LEU A 60 4.51 0.86 -18.79
C LEU A 60 4.91 -0.31 -19.70
N SER A 61 4.37 -0.30 -20.92
CA SER A 61 4.88 -1.10 -22.03
C SER A 61 6.24 -0.60 -22.53
N GLU A 62 6.93 -1.41 -23.32
CA GLU A 62 8.23 -1.05 -23.92
C GLU A 62 8.18 0.23 -24.76
N VAL A 63 7.09 0.43 -25.48
CA VAL A 63 6.86 1.61 -26.30
C VAL A 63 6.61 2.84 -25.42
N GLU A 64 5.85 2.70 -24.33
CA GLU A 64 5.63 3.79 -23.37
C GLU A 64 6.90 4.16 -22.60
N ILE A 65 7.76 3.19 -22.29
CA ILE A 65 9.08 3.44 -21.72
C ILE A 65 9.92 4.31 -22.66
N ASP A 66 9.91 4.02 -23.96
CA ASP A 66 10.59 4.85 -24.97
C ASP A 66 10.07 6.30 -25.00
N PHE A 67 8.75 6.47 -24.96
CA PHE A 67 8.14 7.79 -24.91
C PHE A 67 8.46 8.53 -23.60
N LEU A 68 8.41 7.84 -22.47
CA LEU A 68 8.75 8.43 -21.17
C LEU A 68 10.21 8.88 -21.14
N ILE A 69 11.14 8.08 -21.68
CA ILE A 69 12.56 8.47 -21.79
C ILE A 69 12.69 9.80 -22.53
N LYS A 70 12.02 9.95 -23.68
CA LYS A 70 12.03 11.19 -24.48
C LYS A 70 11.46 12.37 -23.68
N ILE A 71 10.32 12.20 -23.01
CA ILE A 71 9.71 13.25 -22.19
C ILE A 71 10.69 13.73 -21.11
N LEU A 72 11.34 12.80 -20.41
CA LEU A 72 12.30 13.11 -19.35
C LEU A 72 13.59 13.76 -19.89
N GLU A 73 13.98 13.46 -21.14
CA GLU A 73 15.10 14.13 -21.82
C GLU A 73 14.75 15.57 -22.18
N HIS A 74 13.59 15.79 -22.81
CA HIS A 74 13.12 17.12 -23.20
C HIS A 74 12.90 18.05 -22.00
N THR A 75 12.49 17.51 -20.86
CA THR A 75 12.26 18.27 -19.63
C THR A 75 13.49 18.38 -18.73
N SER A 76 14.63 17.78 -19.12
CA SER A 76 15.86 17.71 -18.30
C SER A 76 15.68 17.06 -16.91
N LEU A 77 14.61 16.30 -16.70
CA LEU A 77 14.27 15.65 -15.42
C LEU A 77 15.07 14.37 -15.14
N TRP A 78 15.85 13.87 -16.11
CA TRP A 78 16.75 12.73 -15.90
C TRP A 78 17.87 12.98 -14.87
N GLY A 79 18.19 14.24 -14.61
CA GLY A 79 19.27 14.61 -13.69
C GLY A 79 20.57 13.87 -13.99
N LYS A 80 21.08 13.11 -13.00
CA LYS A 80 22.34 12.37 -13.11
C LYS A 80 22.35 11.29 -14.21
N TYR A 81 21.18 10.82 -14.64
CA TYR A 81 21.07 9.80 -15.69
C TYR A 81 20.98 10.40 -17.10
N GLY A 82 20.94 11.72 -17.25
CA GLY A 82 20.77 12.37 -18.56
C GLY A 82 21.82 11.95 -19.59
N ARG A 83 23.05 11.70 -19.12
CA ARG A 83 24.19 11.25 -19.94
C ARG A 83 24.20 9.75 -20.26
N LEU A 84 23.29 8.97 -19.68
CA LEU A 84 23.25 7.53 -19.94
C LEU A 84 22.71 7.25 -21.36
N PRO A 85 23.27 6.24 -22.06
CA PRO A 85 22.71 5.76 -23.31
C PRO A 85 21.26 5.25 -23.14
N PRO A 86 20.42 5.32 -24.19
CA PRO A 86 19.02 4.89 -24.12
C PRO A 86 18.81 3.48 -23.56
N ILE A 87 19.67 2.52 -23.93
CA ILE A 87 19.58 1.14 -23.42
C ILE A 87 19.75 1.05 -21.90
N LYS A 88 20.63 1.86 -21.32
CA LYS A 88 20.85 1.90 -19.86
C LYS A 88 19.69 2.60 -19.16
N LYS A 89 19.08 3.62 -19.78
CA LYS A 89 17.86 4.28 -19.27
C LYS A 89 16.68 3.32 -19.25
N LYS A 90 16.48 2.54 -20.32
CA LYS A 90 15.48 1.45 -20.35
C LYS A 90 15.71 0.43 -19.25
N ASN A 91 16.93 -0.07 -19.10
CA ASN A 91 17.26 -1.04 -18.06
C ASN A 91 17.06 -0.46 -16.66
N LEU A 92 17.30 0.83 -16.45
CA LEU A 92 16.99 1.49 -15.18
C LEU A 92 15.48 1.48 -14.92
N ILE A 93 14.65 1.87 -15.89
CA ILE A 93 13.19 1.84 -15.73
C ILE A 93 12.69 0.40 -15.48
N ARG A 94 13.22 -0.59 -16.21
CA ARG A 94 12.86 -2.00 -16.06
C ARG A 94 13.27 -2.57 -14.71
N ALA A 95 14.56 -2.53 -14.38
CA ALA A 95 15.08 -3.22 -13.21
C ALA A 95 14.83 -2.44 -11.92
N LYS A 96 15.07 -1.13 -11.93
CA LYS A 96 14.98 -0.31 -10.72
C LYS A 96 13.57 0.19 -10.46
N CYS A 97 12.88 0.66 -11.50
CA CYS A 97 11.51 1.18 -11.37
C CYS A 97 10.43 0.12 -11.66
N LYS A 98 10.81 -1.12 -12.00
CA LYS A 98 9.89 -2.25 -12.25
C LYS A 98 8.84 -1.95 -13.32
N ASN A 99 9.21 -1.17 -14.34
CA ASN A 99 8.28 -0.68 -15.38
C ASN A 99 7.12 0.17 -14.85
N GLN A 100 7.18 0.69 -13.62
CA GLN A 100 6.10 1.49 -13.05
C GLN A 100 6.36 2.99 -13.19
N LEU A 101 5.41 3.73 -13.75
CA LEU A 101 5.46 5.20 -13.85
C LEU A 101 5.62 5.84 -12.47
N SER A 102 4.85 5.37 -11.49
CA SER A 102 4.92 5.81 -10.11
C SER A 102 6.33 5.70 -9.53
N ASN A 103 7.02 4.58 -9.75
CA ASN A 103 8.40 4.39 -9.30
C ASN A 103 9.40 5.30 -10.03
N VAL A 104 9.16 5.63 -11.30
CA VAL A 104 9.98 6.61 -12.03
C VAL A 104 9.80 7.99 -11.42
N LEU A 105 8.56 8.42 -11.15
CA LEU A 105 8.27 9.70 -10.49
C LEU A 105 8.89 9.77 -9.09
N VAL A 106 8.80 8.70 -8.31
CA VAL A 106 9.47 8.60 -7.00
C VAL A 106 10.99 8.72 -7.14
N ASP A 107 11.62 8.12 -8.15
CA ASP A 107 13.08 8.25 -8.34
C ASP A 107 13.48 9.69 -8.71
N ILE A 108 12.66 10.37 -9.51
CA ILE A 108 12.86 11.78 -9.88
C ILE A 108 12.76 12.67 -8.63
N LEU A 109 11.68 12.54 -7.86
CA LEU A 109 11.49 13.27 -6.61
C LEU A 109 12.64 13.01 -5.61
N ASN A 110 13.20 11.79 -5.62
CA ASN A 110 14.34 11.44 -4.78
C ASN A 110 15.69 12.04 -5.21
N SER A 111 15.75 12.74 -6.34
CA SER A 111 16.96 13.44 -6.75
C SER A 111 17.33 14.55 -5.75
N LYS A 112 18.64 14.68 -5.46
CA LYS A 112 19.16 15.67 -4.49
C LYS A 112 18.73 17.10 -4.84
N HIS A 113 18.69 17.43 -6.14
CA HIS A 113 18.28 18.75 -6.60
C HIS A 113 16.82 19.04 -6.26
N ILE A 114 15.89 18.14 -6.64
CA ILE A 114 14.46 18.33 -6.38
C ILE A 114 14.18 18.37 -4.88
N LYS A 115 14.77 17.47 -4.09
CA LYS A 115 14.68 17.50 -2.62
C LYS A 115 15.11 18.85 -2.05
N ASN A 116 16.24 19.38 -2.50
CA ASN A 116 16.75 20.65 -2.00
C ASN A 116 15.82 21.83 -2.35
N GLU A 117 15.29 21.87 -3.57
CA GLU A 117 14.34 22.92 -3.98
C GLU A 117 13.03 22.86 -3.20
N ILE A 118 12.47 21.66 -2.99
CA ILE A 118 11.29 21.47 -2.15
C ILE A 118 11.58 21.91 -0.71
N SER A 119 12.72 21.52 -0.14
CA SER A 119 13.12 21.93 1.23
C SER A 119 13.26 23.44 1.39
N LYS A 120 13.76 24.15 0.38
CA LYS A 120 13.83 25.62 0.39
C LYS A 120 12.45 26.27 0.44
N LEU A 121 11.49 25.74 -0.32
CA LEU A 121 10.12 26.25 -0.34
C LEU A 121 9.39 25.93 0.97
N LEU A 122 9.62 24.75 1.54
CA LEU A 122 8.98 24.32 2.79
C LEU A 122 9.56 24.99 4.03
N SER A 123 10.85 25.35 4.06
CA SER A 123 11.51 25.88 5.27
C SER A 123 10.81 27.12 5.85
N LYS A 124 10.32 28.01 4.98
CA LYS A 124 9.56 29.20 5.38
C LYS A 124 8.13 28.87 5.82
N ALA A 125 7.49 27.87 5.23
CA ALA A 125 6.19 27.41 5.68
C ALA A 125 6.30 26.69 7.04
N PHE A 126 7.39 25.96 7.26
CA PHE A 126 7.61 25.18 8.46
C PHE A 126 8.06 25.99 9.67
N SER A 127 8.41 27.28 9.49
CA SER A 127 8.64 28.17 10.64
C SER A 127 7.36 28.52 11.39
N ASP A 128 6.19 28.38 10.77
CA ASP A 128 4.89 28.40 11.45
C ASP A 128 4.41 26.97 11.67
N GLU A 129 4.33 26.55 12.92
CA GLU A 129 3.86 25.21 13.30
C GLU A 129 2.42 24.95 12.85
N THR A 130 1.59 25.98 12.73
CA THR A 130 0.21 25.87 12.25
C THR A 130 0.17 25.57 10.74
N ALA A 131 0.99 26.29 9.95
CA ALA A 131 1.17 26.02 8.54
C ALA A 131 1.77 24.63 8.29
N LYS A 132 2.79 24.26 9.06
CA LYS A 132 3.39 22.92 9.01
C LYS A 132 2.37 21.80 9.28
N LEU A 133 1.54 21.94 10.31
CA LEU A 133 0.48 20.98 10.64
C LEU A 133 -0.57 20.90 9.54
N ASN A 134 -1.03 22.03 9.00
CA ASN A 134 -2.01 22.06 7.91
C ASN A 134 -1.46 21.43 6.63
N ILE A 135 -0.19 21.65 6.30
CA ILE A 135 0.51 20.99 5.18
C ILE A 135 0.62 19.48 5.42
N PHE A 136 1.00 19.07 6.64
CA PHE A 136 1.06 17.67 7.03
C PHE A 136 -0.28 16.97 6.82
N ILE A 137 -1.37 17.55 7.32
CA ILE A 137 -2.73 17.02 7.18
C ILE A 137 -3.17 16.98 5.71
N ALA A 138 -2.90 18.02 4.92
CA ALA A 138 -3.23 18.02 3.49
C ALA A 138 -2.53 16.87 2.74
N CYS A 139 -1.23 16.68 2.98
CA CYS A 139 -0.47 15.57 2.40
C CYS A 139 -0.99 14.21 2.88
N LEU A 140 -1.32 14.10 4.16
CA LEU A 140 -1.87 12.89 4.77
C LEU A 140 -3.18 12.48 4.07
N LEU A 141 -4.14 13.41 3.97
CA LEU A 141 -5.43 13.18 3.34
C LEU A 141 -5.29 12.79 1.86
N ASP A 142 -4.51 13.52 1.09
CA ASP A 142 -4.28 13.23 -0.32
C ASP A 142 -3.62 11.84 -0.52
N SER A 143 -2.66 11.49 0.34
CA SER A 143 -2.06 10.16 0.34
C SER A 143 -3.04 9.04 0.68
N MET A 144 -4.13 9.33 1.41
CA MET A 144 -5.23 8.41 1.71
C MET A 144 -6.32 8.33 0.61
N ASP A 145 -6.19 9.11 -0.47
CA ASP A 145 -7.25 9.31 -1.48
C ASP A 145 -8.47 10.09 -0.96
N ILE A 146 -8.24 10.92 0.06
CA ILE A 146 -9.28 11.77 0.66
C ILE A 146 -9.01 13.20 0.24
N ARG A 147 -10.02 13.84 -0.36
CA ARG A 147 -9.89 15.24 -0.80
C ARG A 147 -9.64 16.15 0.42
N PRO A 148 -8.53 16.89 0.44
CA PRO A 148 -8.18 17.80 1.54
C PRO A 148 -8.96 19.11 1.44
N THR A 149 -10.23 19.11 1.86
CA THR A 149 -11.00 20.36 1.95
C THR A 149 -10.49 21.22 3.11
N LEU A 150 -10.57 22.54 2.95
CA LEU A 150 -10.13 23.50 3.99
C LEU A 150 -10.85 23.25 5.32
N SER A 151 -12.15 22.95 5.28
CA SER A 151 -12.93 22.62 6.47
C SER A 151 -12.48 21.32 7.15
N LEU A 152 -12.09 20.31 6.37
CA LEU A 152 -11.60 19.05 6.91
C LEU A 152 -10.20 19.23 7.52
N ILE A 153 -9.32 19.99 6.86
CA ILE A 153 -8.01 20.34 7.41
C ILE A 153 -8.19 21.07 8.75
N SER A 154 -9.05 22.09 8.79
CA SER A 154 -9.27 22.88 10.01
C SER A 154 -9.85 22.09 11.17
N ASP A 155 -10.81 21.18 10.93
CA ASP A 155 -11.32 20.30 11.99
C ASP A 155 -10.27 19.31 12.47
N LEU A 156 -9.40 18.79 11.59
CA LEU A 156 -8.35 17.85 11.98
C LEU A 156 -7.18 18.54 12.70
N SER A 157 -6.86 19.77 12.29
CA SER A 157 -5.77 20.56 12.86
C SER A 157 -6.19 21.31 14.13
N GLY A 158 -7.49 21.42 14.39
CA GLY A 158 -8.05 22.18 15.50
C GLY A 158 -7.84 23.69 15.36
N ASN A 159 -7.64 24.20 14.14
CA ASN A 159 -7.46 25.64 13.88
C ASN A 159 -8.07 26.08 12.53
N ASP A 160 -8.51 27.33 12.47
CA ASP A 160 -9.18 27.90 11.29
C ASP A 160 -8.21 28.58 10.29
N SER A 161 -6.91 28.35 10.43
CA SER A 161 -5.88 29.03 9.64
C SER A 161 -5.60 28.39 8.27
N ALA A 162 -6.24 27.26 7.94
CA ALA A 162 -5.93 26.50 6.72
C ALA A 162 -5.99 27.39 5.46
N LEU A 163 -7.06 28.17 5.29
CA LEU A 163 -7.18 29.08 4.15
C LEU A 163 -6.05 30.11 4.12
N ALA A 164 -5.73 30.72 5.27
CA ALA A 164 -4.66 31.70 5.36
C ALA A 164 -3.32 31.06 4.97
N ASN A 165 -2.97 29.90 5.53
CA ASN A 165 -1.65 29.26 5.33
C ASN A 165 -1.41 28.85 3.88
N PHE A 166 -2.45 28.41 3.15
CA PHE A 166 -2.34 28.05 1.73
C PHE A 166 -2.52 29.24 0.78
N SER A 167 -3.11 30.35 1.23
CA SER A 167 -3.34 31.53 0.39
C SER A 167 -2.28 32.62 0.58
N SER A 168 -1.70 32.81 1.75
CA SER A 168 -0.83 33.96 2.04
C SER A 168 0.64 33.70 1.76
N VAL A 169 1.07 32.43 1.79
CA VAL A 169 2.48 32.06 1.61
C VAL A 169 2.75 31.75 0.14
N SER A 170 3.42 32.67 -0.56
CA SER A 170 3.80 32.52 -1.98
C SER A 170 4.50 31.18 -2.26
N ASP A 171 5.35 30.75 -1.34
CA ASP A 171 6.16 29.54 -1.47
C ASP A 171 5.30 28.26 -1.37
N VAL A 172 4.25 28.28 -0.54
CA VAL A 172 3.28 27.19 -0.41
C VAL A 172 2.45 27.05 -1.69
N ARG A 173 2.12 28.16 -2.37
CA ARG A 173 1.36 28.15 -3.64
C ARG A 173 2.14 27.50 -4.81
N HIS A 174 3.46 27.43 -4.72
CA HIS A 174 4.25 26.66 -5.69
C HIS A 174 4.09 25.15 -5.50
N LEU A 175 3.86 24.71 -4.26
CA LEU A 175 3.76 23.30 -3.88
C LEU A 175 2.31 22.79 -3.89
N PHE A 176 1.35 23.65 -3.55
CA PHE A 176 -0.07 23.34 -3.41
C PHE A 176 -0.92 24.35 -4.19
N THR A 177 -2.09 23.91 -4.66
CA THR A 177 -3.00 24.75 -5.43
C THR A 177 -4.34 24.83 -4.72
N LEU A 178 -4.82 26.05 -4.46
CA LEU A 178 -6.15 26.25 -3.89
C LEU A 178 -7.20 26.15 -4.99
N ASN A 179 -8.09 25.19 -4.85
CA ASN A 179 -9.27 25.07 -5.71
C ASN A 179 -10.47 25.74 -5.03
N ILE A 180 -10.91 26.84 -5.63
CA ILE A 180 -11.98 27.69 -5.11
C ILE A 180 -13.36 27.02 -5.29
N PHE A 181 -13.55 26.18 -6.31
CA PHE A 181 -14.85 25.58 -6.60
C PHE A 181 -15.28 24.55 -5.55
N ASN A 182 -14.30 23.83 -4.98
CA ASN A 182 -14.53 22.77 -4.01
C ASN A 182 -13.91 23.07 -2.63
N ASN A 183 -13.41 24.28 -2.42
CA ASN A 183 -12.70 24.73 -1.20
C ASN A 183 -11.65 23.71 -0.73
N SER A 184 -10.78 23.25 -1.64
CA SER A 184 -9.78 22.24 -1.33
C SER A 184 -8.36 22.65 -1.71
N VAL A 185 -7.41 21.94 -1.11
CA VAL A 185 -5.98 22.14 -1.30
C VAL A 185 -5.44 21.02 -2.19
N GLU A 186 -5.34 21.25 -3.48
CA GLU A 186 -4.82 20.27 -4.41
C GLU A 186 -3.30 20.16 -4.29
N THR A 187 -2.82 18.94 -4.04
CA THR A 187 -1.41 18.61 -4.15
C THR A 187 -1.07 18.33 -5.61
N LYS A 188 0.21 18.20 -5.95
CA LYS A 188 0.61 17.81 -7.32
C LYS A 188 0.27 16.34 -7.64
N SER A 189 0.23 15.47 -6.64
CA SER A 189 -0.20 14.07 -6.72
C SER A 189 -0.07 13.39 -5.35
N SER A 190 -0.75 12.25 -5.17
CA SER A 190 -0.59 11.40 -3.98
C SER A 190 0.83 10.86 -3.78
N ILE A 191 1.56 10.61 -4.88
CA ILE A 191 2.98 10.22 -4.86
C ILE A 191 3.85 11.37 -4.30
N TYR A 192 3.56 12.59 -4.73
CA TYR A 192 4.23 13.78 -4.24
C TYR A 192 3.94 14.01 -2.75
N SER A 193 2.69 13.87 -2.32
CA SER A 193 2.31 13.97 -0.91
C SER A 193 3.00 12.91 -0.04
N LEU A 194 3.06 11.67 -0.53
CA LEU A 194 3.77 10.59 0.15
C LEU A 194 5.28 10.87 0.22
N HIS A 195 5.86 11.46 -0.83
CA HIS A 195 7.25 11.89 -0.83
C HIS A 195 7.50 12.98 0.21
N LEU A 196 6.63 13.98 0.31
CA LEU A 196 6.72 15.03 1.33
C LEU A 196 6.72 14.44 2.74
N LEU A 197 5.76 13.56 3.04
CA LEU A 197 5.67 12.87 4.33
C LEU A 197 6.96 12.09 4.66
N ASN A 198 7.51 11.36 3.69
CA ASN A 198 8.68 10.49 3.90
C ASN A 198 10.03 11.22 4.00
N GLU A 199 10.16 12.40 3.40
CA GLU A 199 11.48 13.02 3.20
C GLU A 199 11.61 14.41 3.85
N HIS A 200 10.50 15.08 4.19
CA HIS A 200 10.52 16.45 4.70
C HIS A 200 9.95 16.59 6.12
N PHE A 201 9.26 15.58 6.66
CA PHE A 201 8.81 15.56 8.04
C PHE A 201 9.69 14.67 8.91
N GLU A 202 9.97 15.12 10.13
CA GLU A 202 10.70 14.31 11.10
C GLU A 202 9.88 13.07 11.50
N PRO A 203 10.49 11.88 11.62
CA PRO A 203 9.76 10.66 11.98
C PRO A 203 8.93 10.79 13.26
N LYS A 204 9.48 11.49 14.27
CA LYS A 204 8.77 11.74 15.54
C LYS A 204 7.54 12.63 15.33
N TYR A 205 7.66 13.69 14.54
CA TYR A 205 6.53 14.57 14.21
C TYR A 205 5.39 13.80 13.54
N ILE A 206 5.70 12.89 12.62
CA ILE A 206 4.70 12.04 11.95
C ILE A 206 3.98 11.15 12.96
N VAL A 207 4.73 10.43 13.80
CA VAL A 207 4.19 9.53 14.84
C VAL A 207 3.28 10.29 15.80
N ASP A 208 3.78 11.39 16.37
CA ASP A 208 3.07 12.15 17.40
C ASP A 208 1.76 12.74 16.83
N ASN A 209 1.80 13.35 15.63
CA ASN A 209 0.59 13.90 15.02
C ASN A 209 -0.40 12.82 14.56
N CYS A 210 0.06 11.68 14.05
CA CYS A 210 -0.83 10.57 13.71
C CYS A 210 -1.55 10.03 14.96
N LEU A 211 -0.85 9.91 16.10
CA LEU A 211 -1.45 9.49 17.38
C LEU A 211 -2.47 10.50 17.88
N ILE A 212 -2.16 11.80 17.83
CA ILE A 212 -3.09 12.88 18.21
C ILE A 212 -4.37 12.79 17.38
N LEU A 213 -4.24 12.69 16.05
CA LEU A 213 -5.37 12.57 15.14
C LEU A 213 -6.19 11.30 15.40
N LEU A 214 -5.53 10.15 15.56
CA LEU A 214 -6.20 8.89 15.86
C LEU A 214 -6.98 8.98 17.17
N LYS A 215 -6.37 9.51 18.24
CA LYS A 215 -7.00 9.70 19.56
C LYS A 215 -8.22 10.63 19.49
N MET A 216 -8.12 11.72 18.74
CA MET A 216 -9.25 12.62 18.51
C MET A 216 -10.40 11.92 17.77
N LEU A 217 -10.09 11.20 16.70
CA LEU A 217 -11.09 10.49 15.88
C LEU A 217 -11.72 9.32 16.64
N ASP A 218 -10.93 8.59 17.43
CA ASP A 218 -11.42 7.50 18.29
C ASP A 218 -12.41 8.01 19.35
N LYS A 219 -12.14 9.17 19.97
CA LYS A 219 -13.10 9.80 20.90
C LYS A 219 -14.44 10.08 20.24
N LYS A 220 -14.44 10.61 19.01
CA LYS A 220 -15.65 10.86 18.22
C LYS A 220 -16.34 9.55 17.79
N TYR A 221 -15.57 8.53 17.41
CA TYR A 221 -16.05 7.19 17.05
C TYR A 221 -16.79 6.49 18.19
N ILE A 222 -16.20 6.48 19.39
CA ILE A 222 -16.80 5.86 20.59
C ILE A 222 -18.14 6.52 20.94
N LYS A 223 -18.23 7.84 20.75
CA LYS A 223 -19.46 8.62 20.95
C LYS A 223 -20.48 8.45 19.82
N LYS A 224 -20.22 7.61 18.82
CA LYS A 224 -21.04 7.40 17.61
C LYS A 224 -21.34 8.72 16.86
N ASN A 225 -20.39 9.65 16.89
CA ASN A 225 -20.50 10.97 16.26
C ASN A 225 -19.35 11.17 15.26
N LEU A 226 -19.11 10.17 14.42
CA LEU A 226 -18.06 10.20 13.40
C LEU A 226 -18.68 9.87 12.05
N ASP A 227 -18.53 10.78 11.09
CA ASP A 227 -18.93 10.54 9.71
C ASP A 227 -17.97 9.56 9.00
N GLN A 228 -18.37 9.13 7.81
CA GLN A 228 -17.65 8.12 7.04
C GLN A 228 -16.23 8.57 6.65
N ILE A 229 -16.04 9.81 6.19
CA ILE A 229 -14.73 10.31 5.75
C ILE A 229 -13.76 10.28 6.93
N ARG A 230 -14.18 10.80 8.08
CA ARG A 230 -13.36 10.79 9.29
C ARG A 230 -13.10 9.40 9.83
N ASN A 231 -14.04 8.48 9.68
CA ASN A 231 -13.84 7.07 10.00
C ASN A 231 -12.83 6.40 9.07
N ASP A 232 -12.79 6.77 7.79
CA ASP A 232 -11.79 6.26 6.84
C ASP A 232 -10.37 6.76 7.17
N ILE A 233 -10.24 8.04 7.58
CA ILE A 233 -8.97 8.58 8.11
C ILE A 233 -8.53 7.77 9.33
N ARG A 234 -9.44 7.56 10.29
CA ARG A 234 -9.19 6.78 11.52
C ARG A 234 -8.74 5.35 11.20
N ILE A 235 -9.37 4.69 10.22
CA ILE A 235 -9.00 3.35 9.77
C ILE A 235 -7.60 3.35 9.16
N ASN A 236 -7.26 4.33 8.31
CA ASN A 236 -5.92 4.41 7.71
C ASN A 236 -4.84 4.69 8.76
N LEU A 237 -5.07 5.60 9.71
CA LEU A 237 -4.16 5.88 10.83
C LEU A 237 -3.94 4.66 11.74
N PHE A 238 -4.86 3.70 11.73
CA PHE A 238 -4.71 2.46 12.47
C PHE A 238 -3.91 1.38 11.70
N ARG A 239 -3.93 1.41 10.36
CA ARG A 239 -3.35 0.36 9.49
C ARG A 239 -1.83 0.44 9.38
N PHE A 240 -1.17 -0.70 9.60
CA PHE A 240 0.28 -0.85 9.54
C PHE A 240 0.83 -0.40 8.19
N ASN A 241 0.27 -0.90 7.08
CA ASN A 241 0.78 -0.59 5.75
C ASN A 241 0.75 0.91 5.44
N TYR A 242 -0.22 1.64 6.00
CA TYR A 242 -0.32 3.09 5.80
C TYR A 242 0.74 3.83 6.61
N ILE A 243 0.83 3.55 7.92
CA ILE A 243 1.85 4.15 8.79
C ILE A 243 3.28 3.82 8.32
N GLU A 244 3.51 2.57 7.90
CA GLU A 244 4.76 2.14 7.28
C GLU A 244 5.05 2.93 6.00
N GLY A 245 4.03 3.21 5.19
CA GLY A 245 4.16 3.93 3.93
C GLY A 245 4.61 5.38 4.08
N ILE A 246 4.15 6.07 5.14
CA ILE A 246 4.43 7.50 5.37
C ILE A 246 5.70 7.76 6.19
N LEU A 247 6.26 6.74 6.84
CA LEU A 247 7.46 6.90 7.68
C LEU A 247 8.76 6.88 6.87
N PRO A 248 9.73 7.77 7.17
CA PRO A 248 11.04 7.81 6.52
C PRO A 248 11.78 6.46 6.66
N ARG A 249 12.46 6.02 5.58
CA ARG A 249 13.09 4.68 5.51
C ARG A 249 14.08 4.39 6.64
N GLN A 250 14.88 5.36 7.06
CA GLN A 250 15.99 5.16 8.00
C GLN A 250 15.52 4.92 9.45
N SER A 251 14.37 5.45 9.86
CA SER A 251 13.84 5.36 11.22
C SER A 251 12.55 4.54 11.33
N LYS A 252 12.14 3.92 10.22
CA LYS A 252 10.84 3.28 10.02
C LYS A 252 10.52 2.21 11.06
N THR A 253 11.41 1.26 11.26
CA THR A 253 11.09 0.01 11.96
C THR A 253 10.90 0.22 13.47
N GLY A 254 11.75 1.01 14.12
CA GLY A 254 11.60 1.37 15.54
C GLY A 254 10.38 2.25 15.82
N MET A 255 10.13 3.24 14.96
CA MET A 255 8.97 4.13 15.09
C MET A 255 7.63 3.41 14.90
N LEU A 256 7.58 2.38 14.04
CA LEU A 256 6.38 1.56 13.86
C LEU A 256 5.98 0.83 15.13
N VAL A 257 6.92 0.15 15.80
CA VAL A 257 6.61 -0.53 17.06
C VAL A 257 6.22 0.47 18.14
N LYS A 258 6.94 1.59 18.25
CA LYS A 258 6.58 2.65 19.18
C LYS A 258 5.13 3.13 18.94
N TYR A 259 4.75 3.40 17.69
CA TYR A 259 3.40 3.86 17.35
C TYR A 259 2.31 2.92 17.87
N TYR A 260 2.44 1.61 17.64
CA TYR A 260 1.46 0.63 18.14
C TYR A 260 1.52 0.44 19.65
N GLU A 261 2.71 0.52 20.25
CA GLU A 261 2.87 0.52 21.70
C GLU A 261 2.15 1.70 22.37
N GLU A 262 2.26 2.90 21.81
CA GLU A 262 1.54 4.09 22.32
C GLU A 262 0.03 3.95 22.14
N ILE A 263 -0.46 3.37 21.03
CA ILE A 263 -1.88 3.05 20.87
C ILE A 263 -2.36 2.12 22.01
N LYS A 264 -1.58 1.09 22.35
CA LYS A 264 -1.89 0.20 23.47
C LYS A 264 -2.07 0.96 24.78
N ASN A 265 -1.16 1.90 25.06
CA ASN A 265 -1.03 2.59 26.33
C ASN A 265 -2.07 3.70 26.46
N GLU A 266 -2.29 4.47 25.41
CA GLU A 266 -3.17 5.64 25.42
C GLU A 266 -4.62 5.34 25.03
N LEU A 267 -4.86 4.26 24.28
CA LEU A 267 -6.16 3.92 23.69
C LEU A 267 -6.54 2.46 24.02
N PRO A 268 -6.74 2.12 25.32
CA PRO A 268 -6.86 0.75 25.78
C PRO A 268 -8.05 -0.01 25.20
N PHE A 269 -9.09 0.67 24.68
CA PHE A 269 -10.22 0.00 24.04
C PHE A 269 -9.80 -0.81 22.79
N HIS A 270 -8.68 -0.48 22.14
CA HIS A 270 -8.17 -1.26 21.01
C HIS A 270 -7.61 -2.62 21.40
N ILE A 271 -7.20 -2.84 22.66
CA ILE A 271 -6.57 -4.10 23.07
C ILE A 271 -7.54 -5.29 23.06
N THR A 272 -8.85 -5.04 23.01
CA THR A 272 -9.88 -6.08 22.84
C THR A 272 -10.10 -6.43 21.36
N ASN A 273 -9.63 -5.60 20.44
CA ASN A 273 -9.82 -5.78 19.00
C ASN A 273 -8.75 -6.73 18.39
N PRO A 274 -9.13 -7.84 17.75
CA PRO A 274 -8.19 -8.73 17.05
C PRO A 274 -7.31 -7.99 16.02
N GLN A 275 -7.90 -7.01 15.33
CA GLN A 275 -7.19 -6.26 14.28
C GLN A 275 -6.02 -5.46 14.84
N TYR A 276 -6.12 -4.96 16.08
CA TYR A 276 -5.02 -4.24 16.74
C TYR A 276 -3.79 -5.13 16.88
N TRP A 277 -3.97 -6.34 17.43
CA TRP A 277 -2.89 -7.30 17.62
C TRP A 277 -2.31 -7.78 16.30
N LEU A 278 -3.13 -7.91 15.26
CA LEU A 278 -2.67 -8.17 13.91
C LEU A 278 -1.75 -7.05 13.39
N GLN A 279 -2.15 -5.77 13.50
CA GLN A 279 -1.30 -4.65 13.07
C GLN A 279 0.01 -4.58 13.88
N TYR A 280 -0.08 -4.81 15.19
CA TYR A 280 1.10 -4.77 16.05
C TYR A 280 2.07 -5.92 15.74
N ALA A 281 1.55 -7.11 15.45
CA ALA A 281 2.35 -8.22 14.98
C ALA A 281 3.07 -7.89 13.66
N MET A 282 2.39 -7.25 12.71
CA MET A 282 3.02 -6.81 11.45
C MET A 282 4.21 -5.87 11.69
N ALA A 283 4.11 -4.95 12.66
CA ALA A 283 5.24 -4.10 13.06
C ALA A 283 6.42 -4.90 13.62
N HIS A 284 6.15 -5.91 14.45
CA HIS A 284 7.21 -6.80 14.94
C HIS A 284 7.80 -7.71 13.85
N ILE A 285 7.02 -8.16 12.86
CA ILE A 285 7.53 -8.87 11.68
C ILE A 285 8.49 -7.99 10.88
N ALA A 286 8.18 -6.70 10.72
CA ALA A 286 9.02 -5.74 10.01
C ALA A 286 10.33 -5.45 10.76
N LEU A 287 10.34 -5.53 12.09
CA LEU A 287 11.54 -5.44 12.93
C LEU A 287 12.31 -6.77 13.09
N ASN A 288 11.85 -7.86 12.47
CA ASN A 288 12.36 -9.22 12.68
C ASN A 288 12.27 -9.71 14.15
N ASN A 289 11.38 -9.10 14.94
CA ASN A 289 11.08 -9.51 16.32
C ASN A 289 10.04 -10.65 16.32
N TYR A 290 10.44 -11.82 15.80
CA TYR A 290 9.53 -12.91 15.47
C TYR A 290 8.81 -13.52 16.69
N ASP A 291 9.45 -13.59 17.86
CA ASP A 291 8.80 -14.12 19.08
C ASP A 291 7.64 -13.24 19.57
N LYS A 292 7.82 -11.91 19.49
CA LYS A 292 6.74 -10.97 19.82
C LYS A 292 5.65 -11.03 18.76
N ALA A 293 6.02 -11.07 17.48
CA ALA A 293 5.07 -11.20 16.39
C ALA A 293 4.20 -12.44 16.53
N TYR A 294 4.79 -13.60 16.83
CA TYR A 294 4.08 -14.85 17.04
C TYR A 294 3.05 -14.74 18.16
N ARG A 295 3.47 -14.25 19.33
CA ARG A 295 2.58 -14.03 20.48
C ARG A 295 1.42 -13.10 20.15
N TYR A 296 1.67 -12.02 19.43
CA TYR A 296 0.63 -11.06 19.05
C TYR A 296 -0.33 -11.62 18.00
N LEU A 297 0.14 -12.44 17.04
CA LEU A 297 -0.76 -13.17 16.15
C LEU A 297 -1.61 -14.19 16.92
N GLN A 298 -1.06 -14.87 17.91
CA GLN A 298 -1.82 -15.77 18.77
C GLN A 298 -2.91 -15.00 19.55
N THR A 299 -2.55 -13.87 20.17
CA THR A 299 -3.52 -13.00 20.84
C THR A 299 -4.61 -12.49 19.89
N ALA A 300 -4.28 -12.27 18.62
CA ALA A 300 -5.27 -11.92 17.60
C ALA A 300 -6.25 -13.08 17.34
N TYR A 301 -5.81 -14.33 17.29
CA TYR A 301 -6.70 -15.50 17.20
C TYR A 301 -7.61 -15.62 18.41
N ASP A 302 -7.04 -15.59 19.61
CA ASP A 302 -7.80 -15.79 20.85
C ASP A 302 -8.93 -14.74 20.97
N LYS A 303 -8.67 -13.51 20.50
CA LYS A 303 -9.68 -12.45 20.47
C LYS A 303 -10.67 -12.59 19.31
N ALA A 304 -10.24 -13.16 18.20
CA ALA A 304 -11.09 -13.40 17.03
C ALA A 304 -12.13 -14.49 17.31
N GLU A 305 -11.77 -15.55 18.02
CA GLU A 305 -12.69 -16.63 18.42
C GLU A 305 -13.86 -16.10 19.25
N ASN A 306 -13.59 -15.09 20.08
CA ASN A 306 -14.60 -14.43 20.91
C ASN A 306 -15.44 -13.38 20.17
N LYS A 307 -15.23 -13.20 18.85
CA LYS A 307 -15.90 -12.17 18.05
C LYS A 307 -16.71 -12.80 16.91
N TYR A 308 -18.02 -12.62 16.99
CA TYR A 308 -18.96 -13.13 16.00
C TYR A 308 -18.62 -12.61 14.59
N PHE A 309 -18.57 -13.53 13.62
CA PHE A 309 -18.24 -13.28 12.21
C PHE A 309 -16.89 -12.58 11.94
N TYR A 310 -15.88 -12.78 12.79
CA TYR A 310 -14.55 -12.25 12.47
C TYR A 310 -13.84 -13.10 11.42
N ASP A 311 -13.39 -12.45 10.34
CA ASP A 311 -12.57 -13.07 9.30
C ASP A 311 -11.09 -13.20 9.74
N VAL A 312 -10.68 -14.44 10.05
CA VAL A 312 -9.30 -14.78 10.44
C VAL A 312 -8.32 -14.89 9.27
N HIS A 313 -8.76 -14.78 8.01
CA HIS A 313 -7.89 -14.97 6.84
C HIS A 313 -6.71 -14.00 6.81
N LYS A 314 -6.90 -12.75 7.26
CA LYS A 314 -5.80 -11.77 7.38
C LYS A 314 -4.76 -12.19 8.41
N VAL A 315 -5.19 -12.80 9.52
CA VAL A 315 -4.30 -13.33 10.56
C VAL A 315 -3.55 -14.55 10.03
N ASN A 316 -4.26 -15.49 9.39
CA ASN A 316 -3.67 -16.66 8.73
C ASN A 316 -2.58 -16.24 7.73
N ASN A 317 -2.83 -15.21 6.93
CA ASN A 317 -1.89 -14.74 5.92
C ASN A 317 -0.60 -14.16 6.56
N GLN A 318 -0.71 -13.39 7.64
CA GLN A 318 0.46 -12.90 8.37
C GLN A 318 1.18 -14.01 9.15
N LYS A 319 0.47 -15.03 9.67
CA LYS A 319 1.09 -16.20 10.32
C LYS A 319 1.87 -17.04 9.32
N ALA A 320 1.30 -17.30 8.14
CA ALA A 320 2.03 -17.96 7.04
C ALA A 320 3.30 -17.17 6.65
N ARG A 321 3.19 -15.84 6.52
CA ARG A 321 4.35 -14.97 6.26
C ARG A 321 5.42 -15.05 7.36
N LEU A 322 5.01 -15.07 8.63
CA LEU A 322 5.91 -15.20 9.77
C LEU A 322 6.62 -16.56 9.74
N ASN A 323 5.88 -17.65 9.55
CA ASN A 323 6.43 -19.01 9.49
C ASN A 323 7.49 -19.13 8.38
N LEU A 324 7.21 -18.60 7.19
CA LEU A 324 8.19 -18.60 6.09
C LEU A 324 9.45 -17.80 6.44
N LYS A 325 9.30 -16.64 7.09
CA LYS A 325 10.42 -15.81 7.56
C LYS A 325 11.29 -16.52 8.59
N ILE A 326 10.68 -17.15 9.60
CA ILE A 326 11.42 -17.94 10.60
C ILE A 326 12.13 -19.11 9.90
N GLY A 327 11.43 -19.81 9.00
CA GLY A 327 11.99 -20.91 8.22
C GLY A 327 13.23 -20.54 7.40
N THR A 328 13.40 -19.26 7.02
CA THR A 328 14.60 -18.80 6.28
C THR A 328 15.83 -18.56 7.15
N LEU A 329 15.69 -18.50 8.47
CA LEU A 329 16.79 -18.19 9.37
C LEU A 329 17.85 -19.29 9.37
N ALA A 330 19.12 -18.89 9.41
CA ALA A 330 20.23 -19.84 9.49
C ALA A 330 20.18 -20.69 10.78
N SER A 331 19.68 -20.12 11.88
CA SER A 331 19.52 -20.78 13.17
C SER A 331 18.39 -21.81 13.21
N THR A 332 17.45 -21.78 12.26
CA THR A 332 16.30 -22.70 12.24
C THR A 332 16.71 -24.01 11.55
N GLU A 333 16.58 -25.12 12.29
CA GLU A 333 16.88 -26.44 11.77
C GLU A 333 15.97 -26.81 10.60
N VAL A 334 16.46 -27.64 9.67
CA VAL A 334 15.72 -28.01 8.45
C VAL A 334 14.37 -28.66 8.77
N LYS A 335 14.33 -29.51 9.81
CA LYS A 335 13.11 -30.19 10.24
C LYS A 335 12.05 -29.16 10.69
N GLU A 336 12.44 -28.21 11.52
CA GLU A 336 11.57 -27.13 11.99
C GLU A 336 11.15 -26.21 10.84
N ALA A 337 12.10 -25.79 9.99
CA ALA A 337 11.84 -24.96 8.82
C ALA A 337 10.80 -25.60 7.90
N MET A 338 10.88 -26.91 7.67
CA MET A 338 9.91 -27.65 6.87
C MET A 338 8.53 -27.74 7.52
N ASN A 339 8.45 -27.89 8.84
CA ASN A 339 7.17 -27.85 9.56
C ASN A 339 6.49 -26.48 9.40
N LEU A 340 7.27 -25.40 9.59
CA LEU A 340 6.80 -24.02 9.40
C LEU A 340 6.31 -23.78 7.97
N PHE A 341 7.02 -24.28 6.96
CA PHE A 341 6.61 -24.21 5.56
C PHE A 341 5.29 -24.93 5.30
N ILE A 342 5.15 -26.17 5.81
CA ILE A 342 3.92 -26.97 5.62
C ILE A 342 2.73 -26.27 6.29
N GLU A 343 2.90 -25.73 7.49
CA GLU A 343 1.87 -24.94 8.16
C GLU A 343 1.46 -23.72 7.35
N ALA A 344 2.44 -22.96 6.84
CA ALA A 344 2.18 -21.79 5.99
C ALA A 344 1.41 -22.19 4.72
N ASP A 345 1.84 -23.24 4.04
CA ASP A 345 1.20 -23.76 2.82
C ASP A 345 -0.24 -24.21 3.08
N ASN A 346 -0.48 -24.90 4.20
CA ASN A 346 -1.82 -25.33 4.60
C ASN A 346 -2.75 -24.13 4.88
N MET A 347 -2.26 -23.10 5.56
CA MET A 347 -3.03 -21.87 5.81
C MET A 347 -3.38 -21.13 4.51
N LEU A 348 -2.41 -21.01 3.60
CA LEU A 348 -2.60 -20.34 2.31
C LEU A 348 -3.52 -21.15 1.39
N SER A 349 -3.51 -22.48 1.46
CA SER A 349 -4.38 -23.34 0.65
C SER A 349 -5.87 -23.23 1.00
N LYS A 350 -6.19 -22.87 2.25
CA LYS A 350 -7.57 -22.69 2.72
C LYS A 350 -8.15 -21.30 2.41
N HIS A 351 -7.32 -20.37 1.95
CA HIS A 351 -7.72 -19.02 1.59
C HIS A 351 -8.10 -18.99 0.10
N GLU A 352 -9.21 -18.33 -0.21
CA GLU A 352 -9.53 -17.85 -1.56
C GLU A 352 -8.32 -17.21 -2.25
N ASN A 353 -8.29 -17.32 -3.57
CA ASN A 353 -7.21 -16.81 -4.38
C ASN A 353 -7.33 -15.29 -4.52
N ASP A 354 -6.40 -14.56 -3.90
CA ASP A 354 -6.31 -13.10 -4.00
C ASP A 354 -4.85 -12.60 -4.08
N VAL A 355 -4.68 -11.32 -4.41
CA VAL A 355 -3.36 -10.69 -4.50
C VAL A 355 -2.54 -10.86 -3.21
N TYR A 356 -3.18 -10.81 -2.04
CA TYR A 356 -2.50 -10.83 -0.75
C TYR A 356 -1.95 -12.22 -0.40
N LYS A 357 -2.66 -13.30 -0.76
CA LYS A 357 -2.20 -14.69 -0.66
C LYS A 357 -0.96 -14.88 -1.53
N PHE A 358 -0.99 -14.43 -2.79
CA PHE A 358 0.14 -14.58 -3.70
C PHE A 358 1.36 -13.73 -3.32
N LYS A 359 1.16 -12.58 -2.66
CA LYS A 359 2.27 -11.83 -2.03
C LYS A 359 3.05 -12.68 -1.01
N VAL A 360 2.37 -13.56 -0.28
CA VAL A 360 3.00 -14.46 0.69
C VAL A 360 3.54 -15.73 0.03
N ILE A 361 2.82 -16.31 -0.95
CA ILE A 361 3.33 -17.45 -1.73
C ILE A 361 4.63 -17.08 -2.45
N ASN A 362 4.78 -15.85 -2.92
CA ASN A 362 6.02 -15.38 -3.54
C ASN A 362 7.25 -15.52 -2.62
N LYS A 363 7.05 -15.67 -1.29
CA LYS A 363 8.10 -15.93 -0.30
C LYS A 363 8.55 -17.40 -0.22
N TYR A 364 7.90 -18.30 -0.96
CA TYR A 364 8.37 -19.68 -1.10
C TYR A 364 9.77 -19.74 -1.72
N TYR A 365 10.09 -18.80 -2.62
CA TYR A 365 11.40 -18.70 -3.24
C TYR A 365 12.50 -18.38 -2.22
N ASP A 366 12.30 -17.32 -1.42
CA ASP A 366 13.23 -16.94 -0.35
C ASP A 366 13.47 -18.12 0.63
N PHE A 367 12.40 -18.85 0.99
CA PHE A 367 12.49 -20.04 1.82
C PHE A 367 13.30 -21.15 1.15
N TYR A 368 12.95 -21.53 -0.09
CA TYR A 368 13.62 -22.59 -0.81
C TYR A 368 15.11 -22.29 -1.00
N GLU A 369 15.45 -21.09 -1.47
CA GLU A 369 16.84 -20.66 -1.67
C GLU A 369 17.67 -20.75 -0.38
N SER A 370 17.09 -20.39 0.77
CA SER A 370 17.77 -20.44 2.06
C SER A 370 18.04 -21.87 2.57
N LYS A 371 17.28 -22.87 2.12
CA LYS A 371 17.37 -24.26 2.63
C LYS A 371 17.73 -25.31 1.59
N LYS A 372 17.76 -24.99 0.28
CA LYS A 372 17.85 -25.96 -0.84
C LYS A 372 18.95 -27.01 -0.72
N PHE A 373 20.11 -26.64 -0.19
CA PHE A 373 21.27 -27.53 -0.02
C PHE A 373 21.14 -28.50 1.16
N THR A 374 20.19 -28.25 2.06
CA THR A 374 19.96 -29.02 3.29
C THR A 374 18.70 -29.90 3.23
N LEU A 375 17.87 -29.70 2.20
CA LEU A 375 16.63 -30.45 2.00
C LEU A 375 16.91 -31.86 1.47
N ASN A 376 16.26 -32.84 2.09
CA ASN A 376 16.26 -34.22 1.59
C ASN A 376 15.28 -34.40 0.41
N PRO A 377 15.33 -35.54 -0.32
CA PRO A 377 14.47 -35.77 -1.49
C PRO A 377 12.97 -35.68 -1.20
N SER A 378 12.51 -36.20 -0.06
CA SER A 378 11.10 -36.15 0.34
C SER A 378 10.62 -34.71 0.58
N GLN A 379 11.45 -33.90 1.25
CA GLN A 379 11.18 -32.49 1.50
C GLN A 379 11.15 -31.67 0.20
N ARG A 380 12.10 -31.91 -0.72
CA ARG A 380 12.08 -31.31 -2.06
C ARG A 380 10.80 -31.66 -2.81
N SER A 381 10.38 -32.92 -2.78
CA SER A 381 9.13 -33.38 -3.39
C SER A 381 7.90 -32.65 -2.80
N ARG A 382 7.84 -32.48 -1.46
CA ARG A 382 6.74 -31.74 -0.80
C ARG A 382 6.67 -30.27 -1.21
N ILE A 383 7.81 -29.58 -1.34
CA ILE A 383 7.87 -28.19 -1.81
C ILE A 383 7.46 -28.10 -3.28
N LYS A 384 7.97 -29.00 -4.13
CA LYS A 384 7.59 -29.08 -5.55
C LYS A 384 6.07 -29.23 -5.69
N GLN A 385 5.46 -30.15 -4.94
CA GLN A 385 4.02 -30.35 -4.97
C GLN A 385 3.25 -29.09 -4.52
N ALA A 386 3.72 -28.39 -3.48
CA ALA A 386 3.15 -27.12 -3.06
C ALA A 386 3.18 -26.09 -4.20
N CYS A 387 4.33 -25.95 -4.87
CA CYS A 387 4.51 -25.01 -5.97
C CYS A 387 3.59 -25.33 -7.16
N VAL A 388 3.48 -26.61 -7.54
CA VAL A 388 2.57 -27.06 -8.61
C VAL A 388 1.12 -26.71 -8.26
N ASN A 389 0.69 -26.95 -7.03
CA ASN A 389 -0.66 -26.59 -6.59
C ASN A 389 -0.90 -25.07 -6.69
N LYS A 390 0.09 -24.24 -6.33
CA LYS A 390 -0.04 -22.77 -6.42
C LYS A 390 0.00 -22.25 -7.86
N LEU A 391 0.72 -22.91 -8.75
CA LEU A 391 0.66 -22.61 -10.19
C LEU A 391 -0.72 -22.94 -10.77
N ASN A 392 -1.35 -24.03 -10.33
CA ASN A 392 -2.73 -24.34 -10.73
C ASN A 392 -3.73 -23.29 -10.22
N ASP A 393 -3.54 -22.81 -8.98
CA ASP A 393 -4.34 -21.70 -8.43
C ASP A 393 -4.20 -20.41 -9.29
N LEU A 394 -2.97 -20.08 -9.73
CA LEU A 394 -2.70 -18.94 -10.62
C LEU A 394 -3.33 -19.12 -12.01
N GLU A 395 -3.21 -20.30 -12.61
CA GLU A 395 -3.79 -20.59 -13.92
C GLU A 395 -5.32 -20.54 -13.88
N HIS A 396 -5.94 -20.98 -12.79
CA HIS A 396 -7.38 -20.79 -12.58
C HIS A 396 -7.73 -19.29 -12.52
N LEU A 397 -7.04 -18.51 -11.67
CA LEU A 397 -7.24 -17.05 -11.59
C LEU A 397 -7.11 -16.37 -12.94
N ARG A 398 -6.09 -16.73 -13.73
CA ARG A 398 -5.84 -16.17 -15.06
C ARG A 398 -7.03 -16.35 -16.01
N ARG A 399 -7.79 -17.45 -15.85
CA ARG A 399 -8.98 -17.76 -16.68
C ARG A 399 -10.22 -17.03 -16.20
N VAL A 400 -10.44 -16.96 -14.88
CA VAL A 400 -11.68 -16.40 -14.31
C VAL A 400 -11.61 -14.88 -14.12
N ASP A 401 -10.42 -14.32 -13.97
CA ASP A 401 -10.19 -12.90 -13.74
C ASP A 401 -8.99 -12.39 -14.56
N THR A 402 -9.11 -12.56 -15.88
CA THR A 402 -8.02 -12.25 -16.81
C THR A 402 -7.59 -10.78 -16.77
N ASN A 403 -8.52 -9.86 -16.48
CA ASN A 403 -8.22 -8.43 -16.42
C ASN A 403 -7.34 -8.10 -15.22
N ASN A 404 -7.74 -8.49 -14.00
CA ASN A 404 -6.92 -8.24 -12.82
C ASN A 404 -5.60 -9.02 -12.88
N PHE A 405 -5.63 -10.26 -13.38
CA PHE A 405 -4.43 -11.08 -13.49
C PHE A 405 -3.33 -10.41 -14.32
N LYS A 406 -3.69 -9.77 -15.45
CA LYS A 406 -2.72 -9.10 -16.33
C LYS A 406 -2.13 -7.84 -15.72
N GLN A 407 -2.87 -7.18 -14.82
CA GLN A 407 -2.47 -5.90 -14.25
C GLN A 407 -1.63 -6.02 -12.98
N GLU A 408 -1.56 -7.22 -12.41
CA GLU A 408 -0.91 -7.46 -11.13
C GLU A 408 0.47 -8.12 -11.33
N ILE A 409 1.52 -7.31 -11.26
CA ILE A 409 2.91 -7.76 -11.42
C ILE A 409 3.27 -8.88 -10.44
N ILE A 410 2.63 -8.90 -9.26
CA ILE A 410 2.86 -9.92 -8.25
C ILE A 410 2.49 -11.34 -8.70
N TYR A 411 1.47 -11.51 -9.55
CA TYR A 411 1.13 -12.82 -10.08
C TYR A 411 2.19 -13.31 -11.06
N GLN A 412 2.76 -12.41 -11.86
CA GLN A 412 3.85 -12.71 -12.79
C GLN A 412 5.13 -13.08 -12.03
N ASP A 413 5.51 -12.27 -11.03
CA ASP A 413 6.64 -12.55 -10.15
C ASP A 413 6.48 -13.91 -9.45
N CYS A 414 5.26 -14.21 -8.97
CA CYS A 414 4.97 -15.46 -8.29
C CYS A 414 5.03 -16.67 -9.23
N ASP A 415 4.47 -16.58 -10.44
CA ASP A 415 4.59 -17.65 -11.45
C ASP A 415 6.06 -17.95 -11.78
N LEU A 416 6.87 -16.92 -12.05
CA LEU A 416 8.30 -17.06 -12.34
C LEU A 416 9.06 -17.73 -11.18
N ASN A 417 8.83 -17.26 -9.96
CA ASN A 417 9.52 -17.79 -8.78
C ASN A 417 9.12 -19.24 -8.45
N LEU A 418 7.85 -19.59 -8.58
CA LEU A 418 7.39 -20.96 -8.37
C LEU A 418 7.97 -21.92 -9.43
N ARG A 419 8.03 -21.50 -10.70
CA ARG A 419 8.68 -22.28 -11.77
C ARG A 419 10.17 -22.46 -11.53
N ALA A 420 10.87 -21.41 -11.10
CA ALA A 420 12.30 -21.47 -10.78
C ALA A 420 12.61 -22.51 -9.69
N ILE A 421 11.77 -22.60 -8.64
CA ILE A 421 11.89 -23.63 -7.61
C ILE A 421 11.74 -25.04 -8.20
N ILE A 422 10.71 -25.25 -9.02
CA ILE A 422 10.43 -26.55 -9.64
C ILE A 422 11.60 -27.00 -10.51
N THR A 423 12.08 -26.13 -11.40
CA THR A 423 13.22 -26.42 -12.27
C THR A 423 14.50 -26.71 -11.47
N SER A 424 14.76 -25.95 -10.40
CA SER A 424 15.88 -26.21 -9.50
C SER A 424 15.78 -27.57 -8.79
N ILE A 425 14.57 -28.03 -8.46
CA ILE A 425 14.36 -29.35 -7.85
C ILE A 425 14.52 -30.48 -8.88
N GLU A 426 14.17 -30.26 -10.14
CA GLU A 426 14.27 -31.27 -11.21
C GLU A 426 15.69 -31.41 -11.77
N GLY A 427 16.50 -30.34 -11.70
CA GLY A 427 17.89 -30.34 -12.16
C GLY A 427 18.92 -30.86 -11.14
N ASN A 428 18.50 -31.16 -9.90
CA ASN A 428 19.33 -31.72 -8.83
C ASN A 428 18.82 -33.10 -8.41
#